data_AF-A0A0K2RWE8-F1
#
_entry.id   AF-A0A0K2RWE8-F1
#
_cell.length_a   1.000
_cell.length_b   1.000
_cell.length_c   1.000
_cell.angle_alpha   90.00
_cell.angle_beta   90.00
_cell.angle_gamma   90.00
#
_symmetry.space_group_name_H-M   'P 1'
#
loop_
_entity.id
_entity.type
_entity.pdbx_description
1 polymer ?
#
loop_
_entity_poly.entity_id
_entity_poly.type
_entity_poly.pdbx_seq_one_letter_code
_entity_poly.pdbx_strand_id
1 'polypeptide(L)' 'MLKLLWLSISTLTTILILIKVPNNTGLESIANKSNFLGSPSSAEKILTYTTWFGVVSYILFAIKFNLSL' A
#
# COMPACT_ATOMS: atom_id res chain seq x y z
N MET A 1 -14.34 18.93 7.29
CA MET A 1 -13.03 19.05 6.62
C MET A 1 -12.17 17.81 6.79
N LEU A 2 -11.74 17.45 8.01
CA LEU A 2 -10.81 16.32 8.23
C LEU A 2 -11.38 14.94 7.81
N LYS A 3 -12.69 14.73 7.93
CA LYS A 3 -13.38 13.52 7.45
C LYS A 3 -13.32 13.35 5.92
N LEU A 4 -13.34 14.46 5.17
CA LEU A 4 -13.20 14.42 3.71
C LEU A 4 -11.76 14.04 3.31
N LEU A 5 -10.78 14.57 4.04
CA LEU A 5 -9.38 14.19 3.92
C LEU A 5 -9.16 12.69 4.18
N TRP A 6 -9.85 12.15 5.20
CA TRP A 6 -9.82 10.72 5.51
C TRP A 6 -10.43 9.86 4.42
N LEU A 7 -11.57 10.28 3.86
CA LEU A 7 -12.18 9.63 2.71
C LEU A 7 -11.20 9.60 1.53
N SER A 8 -10.55 10.73 1.21
CA SER A 8 -9.55 10.79 0.14
C SER A 8 -8.37 9.86 0.40
N ILE A 9 -7.85 9.79 1.63
CA ILE A 9 -6.74 8.89 2.01
C ILE A 9 -7.18 7.42 1.88
N SER A 10 -8.40 7.09 2.30
CA SER A 10 -8.92 5.73 2.21
C SER A 10 -9.08 5.30 0.75
N THR A 11 -9.69 6.14 -0.09
CA THR A 11 -9.86 5.87 -1.53
C THR A 11 -8.51 5.75 -2.23
N LEU A 12 -7.59 6.69 -1.97
CA LEU A 12 -6.26 6.68 -2.57
C LEU A 12 -5.48 5.43 -2.16
N THR A 13 -5.48 5.06 -0.88
CA THR A 13 -4.79 3.86 -0.39
C THR A 13 -5.38 2.59 -1.03
N THR A 14 -6.70 2.52 -1.19
CA THR A 14 -7.38 1.41 -1.86
C THR A 14 -6.92 1.29 -3.31
N ILE A 15 -6.88 2.40 -4.05
CA ILE A 15 -6.40 2.44 -5.44
C ILE A 15 -4.93 1.98 -5.52
N LEU A 16 -4.07 2.48 -4.64
CA LEU A 16 -2.65 2.09 -4.63
C LEU A 16 -2.45 0.58 -4.39
N ILE A 17 -3.26 -0.02 -3.51
CA ILE A 17 -3.24 -1.47 -3.27
C ILE A 17 -3.67 -2.24 -4.52
N LEU A 18 -4.72 -1.78 -5.22
CA LEU A 18 -5.19 -2.43 -6.46
C LEU A 18 -4.17 -2.32 -7.60
N ILE A 19 -3.46 -1.21 -7.71
CA ILE A 19 -2.38 -1.03 -8.70
C ILE A 19 -1.20 -1.96 -8.41
N LYS A 20 -1.01 -2.39 -7.17
CA LYS A 20 0.05 -3.30 -6.75
C LYS A 20 -0.25 -4.75 -7.16
N VAL A 21 -0.42 -4.97 -8.46
CA VAL A 21 -0.54 -6.30 -9.06
C VAL A 21 0.83 -7.00 -8.97
N PRO A 22 0.91 -8.23 -8.45
CA PRO A 22 2.18 -8.94 -8.35
C PRO A 22 2.72 -9.28 -9.74
N ASN A 23 3.98 -8.92 -10.00
CA ASN A 23 4.65 -9.19 -11.27
C ASN A 23 4.90 -10.68 -11.55
N ASN A 24 4.75 -11.56 -10.55
CA ASN A 24 5.00 -13.00 -10.66
C ASN A 24 3.72 -13.78 -10.33
N THR A 25 2.79 -13.87 -11.27
CA THR A 25 1.53 -14.63 -11.11
C THR A 25 1.63 -16.01 -11.78
N GLY A 26 1.07 -17.05 -11.15
CA GLY A 26 1.02 -18.40 -11.74
C GLY A 26 2.25 -19.29 -11.46
N LEU A 27 2.55 -20.21 -12.38
CA LEU A 27 3.62 -21.22 -12.25
C LEU A 27 5.02 -20.61 -12.13
N GLU A 28 5.22 -19.43 -12.74
CA GLU A 28 6.45 -18.65 -12.66
C GLU A 28 6.74 -18.17 -11.23
N SER A 29 5.71 -17.89 -10.43
CA SER A 29 5.84 -17.52 -9.01
C SER A 29 6.42 -18.64 -8.15
N ILE A 30 6.12 -19.90 -8.51
CA ILE A 30 6.50 -21.09 -7.75
C ILE A 30 7.89 -21.59 -8.18
N ALA A 31 8.22 -21.49 -9.47
CA ALA A 31 9.52 -21.84 -10.02
C ALA A 31 10.60 -20.77 -9.73
N ASN A 32 10.22 -19.49 -9.69
CA ASN A 32 11.13 -18.37 -9.46
C ASN A 32 11.32 -18.06 -7.95
N LYS A 33 11.73 -19.06 -7.16
CA LYS A 33 12.10 -18.87 -5.74
C LYS A 33 13.37 -18.02 -5.54
N SER A 34 14.07 -17.64 -6.61
CA SER A 34 15.42 -17.06 -6.55
C SER A 34 15.48 -15.55 -6.36
N ASN A 35 14.36 -14.82 -6.45
CA ASN A 35 14.34 -13.39 -6.17
C ASN A 35 14.22 -13.04 -4.67
N PHE A 36 14.55 -13.97 -3.75
CA PHE A 36 14.70 -13.65 -2.32
C PHE A 36 15.73 -12.54 -2.07
N LEU A 37 16.76 -12.46 -2.92
CA LEU A 37 17.78 -11.39 -2.92
C LEU A 37 17.58 -10.35 -4.05
N GLY A 38 16.52 -10.50 -4.85
CA GLY A 38 16.21 -9.59 -5.95
C GLY A 38 15.68 -8.26 -5.41
N SER A 39 16.29 -7.15 -5.80
CA SER A 39 15.83 -5.84 -5.35
C SER A 39 14.64 -5.39 -6.21
N PRO A 40 13.52 -4.94 -5.62
CA PRO A 40 12.40 -4.42 -6.39
C PRO A 40 12.82 -3.20 -7.23
N SER A 41 12.12 -3.00 -8.35
CA SER A 41 12.32 -1.83 -9.19
C SER A 41 12.06 -0.54 -8.40
N SER A 42 12.66 0.57 -8.84
CA SER A 42 12.45 1.87 -8.18
C SER A 42 10.98 2.27 -8.11
N ALA A 43 10.19 1.94 -9.15
CA ALA A 43 8.75 2.20 -9.18
C ALA A 43 7.99 1.36 -8.15
N GLU A 44 8.29 0.06 -8.02
CA GLU A 44 7.68 -0.80 -6.99
C GLU A 44 8.06 -0.36 -5.57
N LYS A 45 9.30 0.09 -5.36
CA LYS A 45 9.75 0.65 -4.08
C LYS A 45 8.96 1.91 -3.73
N ILE A 46 8.85 2.86 -4.66
CA ILE A 46 8.05 4.09 -4.46
C ILE A 46 6.59 3.72 -4.16
N LEU A 47 5.97 2.88 -4.99
CA LEU A 47 4.59 2.45 -4.79
C LEU A 47 4.40 1.79 -3.42
N THR A 48 5.36 0.95 -2.99
CA THR A 48 5.34 0.29 -1.69
C THR A 48 5.44 1.28 -0.54
N TYR A 49 6.41 2.20 -0.56
CA TYR A 49 6.57 3.19 0.51
C TYR A 49 5.39 4.17 0.57
N THR A 50 4.88 4.62 -0.58
CA THR A 50 3.69 5.48 -0.63
C THR A 50 2.46 4.77 -0.09
N THR A 51 2.27 3.48 -0.43
CA THR A 51 1.16 2.68 0.12
C THR A 51 1.29 2.52 1.63
N TRP A 52 2.50 2.22 2.14
CA TRP A 52 2.76 2.13 3.57
C TRP A 52 2.48 3.45 4.31
N PHE A 53 2.92 4.58 3.74
CA PHE A 53 2.62 5.89 4.28
C PHE A 53 1.11 6.17 4.32
N GLY A 54 0.37 5.79 3.28
CA GLY A 54 -1.08 5.89 3.22
C GLY A 54 -1.78 5.06 4.30
N VAL A 55 -1.35 3.81 4.50
CA VAL A 55 -1.88 2.91 5.53
C VAL A 55 -1.62 3.45 6.94
N VAL A 56 -0.40 3.86 7.26
CA VAL A 56 -0.06 4.44 8.57
C VAL A 56 -0.89 5.69 8.83
N SER A 57 -0.99 6.58 7.83
CA SER A 57 -1.82 7.78 7.93
C SER A 57 -3.29 7.43 8.16
N TYR A 58 -3.83 6.44 7.44
CA TYR A 58 -5.19 5.95 7.63
C TYR A 58 -5.43 5.46 9.07
N ILE A 59 -4.51 4.67 9.63
CA ILE A 59 -4.60 4.16 11.01
C ILE A 59 -4.60 5.32 12.02
N LEU A 60 -3.71 6.30 11.87
CA LEU A 60 -3.67 7.47 12.75
C LEU A 60 -4.99 8.27 12.70
N PHE A 61 -5.54 8.47 11.51
CA PHE A 61 -6.85 9.10 11.37
C PHE A 61 -7.98 8.25 11.97
N ALA A 62 -7.95 6.93 11.80
CA ALA A 62 -8.93 6.02 12.39
C ALA A 62 -8.90 6.11 13.92
N ILE A 63 -7.71 6.11 14.54
CA ILE A 63 -7.55 6.32 15.99
C ILE A 63 -8.14 7.67 16.39
N LYS A 64 -7.74 8.76 15.71
CA LYS A 64 -8.21 10.11 16.03
C LYS A 64 -9.74 10.24 15.96
N PHE A 65 -10.37 9.70 14.92
CA PHE A 65 -11.82 9.81 14.74
C PHE A 65 -12.64 8.88 15.63
N ASN A 66 -12.12 7.71 15.99
CA ASN A 66 -12.86 6.73 16.79
C ASN A 66 -12.60 6.83 18.29
N LEU A 67 -11.39 7.24 18.70
CA LEU A 67 -11.05 7.48 20.12
C LEU A 67 -11.27 8.92 20.57
N SER A 68 -11.82 9.77 19.70
CA SER A 68 -12.19 11.16 19.99
C SER A 68 -11.02 12.01 20.54
N LEU A 69 -9.81 11.73 20.07
CA LEU A 69 -8.54 12.36 20.47
C LEU A 69 -8.23 13.63 19.67
#